data_AF-A0A4S8NQN3-F1
#
_entry.id   AF-A0A4S8NQN3-F1
#
_cell.length_a   1.000
_cell.length_b   1.000
_cell.length_c   1.000
_cell.angle_alpha   90.00
_cell.angle_beta   90.00
_cell.angle_gamma   90.00
#
_symmetry.space_group_name_H-M   'P 1'
#
loop_
_entity.id
_entity.type
_entity.pdbx_description
1 polymer ?
#
loop_
_entity_poly.entity_id
_entity_poly.type
_entity_poly.pdbx_seq_one_letter_code
_entity_poly.pdbx_strand_id
1 'polypeptide(L)'
;AGQADEVAEAAAVADRIVRLHRAGTPYREMAVLFRINAQSEGFEDALTDRGIPYVVRGAARFFDRREVREAVTRLRGAARSGEDGAGADGGWVTAVRAVLAGMGWAAEPPSARGQQRDRWESFQAILDQAEEFASHEGVEGSLAGFVAELDRRATEQHAPTADGVTLATFHAAKGLEWDAVFCCGAQDGTLPITYASEAGPDAVEEERRLLYVGMTRARRELTVSWSAARNPGQAPRRTPSRFLLPLLPASQQPQAKTRSSKIARCRECLQPLTTAAEKKRGRCAHHPVRYDEGLFERLRAWRLETARTAGEDGKSLPAYVVFTDATLELIAEQKPASLAALKRINGVGDNKIERYGSAVLELISENS
;
A
#
# COMPACT_ATOMS: atom_id res chain seq x y z
N ALA A 1 2.16 -14.97 -17.46
CA ALA A 1 2.35 -16.12 -16.56
C ALA A 1 1.86 -15.75 -15.16
N GLY A 2 0.88 -16.47 -14.62
CA GLY A 2 0.39 -16.26 -13.26
C GLY A 2 1.23 -17.01 -12.24
N GLN A 3 1.51 -16.37 -11.11
CA GLN A 3 2.36 -16.88 -10.04
C GLN A 3 1.62 -16.86 -8.70
N ALA A 4 2.02 -17.71 -7.75
CA ALA A 4 1.32 -17.85 -6.47
C ALA A 4 1.37 -16.55 -5.65
N ASP A 5 2.54 -15.91 -5.60
CA ASP A 5 2.83 -14.69 -4.83
C ASP A 5 3.99 -13.90 -5.49
N GLU A 6 4.36 -12.74 -4.93
CA GLU A 6 5.39 -11.85 -5.50
C GLU A 6 6.80 -12.49 -5.44
N VAL A 7 7.09 -13.30 -4.42
CA VAL A 7 8.39 -14.01 -4.28
C VAL A 7 8.52 -15.07 -5.36
N ALA A 8 7.47 -15.87 -5.58
CA ALA A 8 7.41 -16.85 -6.66
C ALA A 8 7.51 -16.19 -8.04
N GLU A 9 6.94 -14.99 -8.21
CA GLU A 9 7.08 -14.21 -9.44
C GLU A 9 8.52 -13.79 -9.70
N ALA A 10 9.19 -13.22 -8.71
CA ALA A 10 10.59 -12.82 -8.83
C ALA A 10 11.51 -14.02 -9.13
N ALA A 11 11.34 -15.13 -8.41
CA ALA A 11 12.11 -16.36 -8.63
C ALA A 11 11.90 -16.91 -10.05
N ALA A 12 10.66 -16.95 -10.55
CA ALA A 12 10.36 -17.45 -11.88
C ALA A 12 10.94 -16.57 -13.00
N VAL A 13 10.96 -15.25 -12.81
CA VAL A 13 11.60 -14.29 -13.71
C VAL A 13 13.11 -14.51 -13.74
N ALA A 14 13.74 -14.61 -12.57
CA ALA A 14 15.18 -14.84 -12.46
C ALA A 14 15.59 -16.19 -13.09
N ASP A 15 14.79 -17.26 -12.90
CA ASP A 15 15.02 -18.54 -13.57
C ASP A 15 14.92 -18.45 -15.10
N ARG A 16 13.98 -17.64 -15.62
CA ARG A 16 13.84 -17.43 -17.07
C ARG A 16 15.01 -16.63 -17.62
N ILE A 17 15.51 -15.64 -16.89
CA ILE A 17 16.72 -14.89 -17.22
C ILE A 17 17.93 -15.84 -17.34
N VAL A 18 18.15 -16.73 -16.36
CA VAL A 18 19.23 -17.75 -16.42
C VAL A 18 19.08 -18.62 -17.67
N ARG A 19 17.85 -19.06 -18.00
CA ARG A 19 17.61 -19.88 -19.19
C ARG A 19 17.93 -19.14 -20.49
N LEU A 20 17.50 -17.89 -20.63
CA LEU A 20 17.81 -17.07 -21.81
C LEU A 20 19.31 -16.79 -21.93
N HIS A 21 19.98 -16.57 -20.80
CA HIS A 21 21.42 -16.33 -20.80
C HIS A 21 22.20 -17.56 -21.25
N ARG A 22 21.84 -18.74 -20.74
CA ARG A 22 22.40 -20.02 -21.21
C ARG A 22 22.12 -20.30 -22.68
N ALA A 23 21.04 -19.75 -23.22
CA ALA A 23 20.71 -19.84 -24.65
C ALA A 23 21.42 -18.77 -25.52
N GLY A 24 22.25 -17.90 -24.92
CA GLY A 24 23.12 -16.96 -25.62
C GLY A 24 22.70 -15.49 -25.57
N THR A 25 21.59 -15.13 -24.90
CA THR A 25 21.22 -13.72 -24.74
C THR A 25 22.07 -13.05 -23.63
N PRO A 26 22.81 -11.97 -23.90
CA PRO A 26 23.58 -11.26 -22.87
C PRO A 26 22.68 -10.65 -21.78
N TYR A 27 23.16 -10.54 -20.53
CA TYR A 27 22.36 -9.93 -19.46
C TYR A 27 22.00 -8.46 -19.74
N ARG A 28 22.91 -7.69 -20.33
CA ARG A 28 22.64 -6.30 -20.78
C ARG A 28 21.51 -6.17 -21.79
N GLU A 29 21.16 -7.25 -22.46
CA GLU A 29 20.07 -7.35 -23.43
C GLU A 29 18.76 -7.82 -22.79
N MET A 30 18.66 -7.81 -21.46
CA MET A 30 17.48 -8.18 -20.71
C MET A 30 17.05 -7.07 -19.74
N ALA A 31 15.74 -6.87 -19.61
CA ALA A 31 15.19 -5.94 -18.63
C ALA A 31 13.96 -6.50 -17.89
N VAL A 32 13.88 -6.20 -16.60
CA VAL A 32 12.71 -6.42 -15.76
C VAL A 32 12.05 -5.08 -15.49
N LEU A 33 10.81 -4.94 -15.94
CA LEU A 33 10.02 -3.72 -15.87
C LEU A 33 8.86 -3.89 -14.89
N PHE A 34 8.70 -2.92 -13.98
CA PHE A 34 7.65 -2.91 -12.96
C PHE A 34 6.99 -1.53 -12.84
N ARG A 35 5.90 -1.43 -12.06
CA ARG A 35 5.12 -0.18 -11.98
C ARG A 35 5.70 0.83 -10.99
N ILE A 36 6.19 0.38 -9.84
CA ILE A 36 6.73 1.22 -8.76
C ILE A 36 8.08 0.70 -8.28
N ASN A 37 8.95 1.59 -7.81
CA ASN A 37 10.30 1.24 -7.35
C ASN A 37 10.31 0.25 -6.18
N ALA A 38 9.31 0.31 -5.28
CA ALA A 38 9.20 -0.63 -4.16
C ALA A 38 9.08 -2.11 -4.58
N GLN A 39 8.84 -2.39 -5.87
CA GLN A 39 8.86 -3.76 -6.37
C GLN A 39 10.26 -4.27 -6.72
N SER A 40 11.28 -3.41 -6.80
CA SER A 40 12.62 -3.81 -7.26
C SER A 40 13.28 -4.80 -6.31
N GLU A 41 13.17 -4.56 -5.00
CA GLU A 41 13.79 -5.34 -3.93
C GLU A 41 13.61 -6.86 -4.11
N GLY A 42 12.37 -7.33 -4.30
CA GLY A 42 12.12 -8.76 -4.49
C GLY A 42 12.79 -9.35 -5.76
N PHE A 43 12.95 -8.55 -6.83
CA PHE A 43 13.71 -8.98 -8.01
C PHE A 43 15.22 -8.90 -7.77
N GLU A 44 15.71 -7.92 -7.03
CA GLU A 44 17.11 -7.79 -6.65
C GLU A 44 17.59 -9.00 -5.86
N ASP A 45 16.81 -9.43 -4.86
CA ASP A 45 17.08 -10.64 -4.07
C ASP A 45 17.11 -11.88 -4.97
N ALA A 46 16.08 -12.07 -5.81
CA ALA A 46 15.97 -13.25 -6.67
C ALA A 46 17.10 -13.35 -7.71
N LEU A 47 17.62 -12.21 -8.19
CA LEU A 47 18.77 -12.15 -9.09
C LEU A 47 20.09 -12.41 -8.34
N THR A 48 20.25 -11.82 -7.14
CA THR A 48 21.40 -12.02 -6.26
C THR A 48 21.57 -13.48 -5.88
N ASP A 49 20.49 -14.16 -5.48
CA ASP A 49 20.46 -15.59 -5.14
C ASP A 49 20.97 -16.49 -6.28
N ARG A 50 20.89 -16.02 -7.53
CA ARG A 50 21.34 -16.74 -8.73
C ARG A 50 22.67 -16.25 -9.28
N GLY A 51 23.32 -15.29 -8.61
CA GLY A 51 24.56 -14.67 -9.07
C GLY A 51 24.39 -13.90 -10.38
N ILE A 52 23.19 -13.36 -10.65
CA ILE A 52 22.91 -12.60 -11.88
C ILE A 52 23.28 -11.13 -11.64
N PRO A 53 24.21 -10.55 -12.41
CA PRO A 53 24.51 -9.12 -12.30
C PRO A 53 23.30 -8.30 -12.78
N TYR A 54 22.97 -7.23 -12.07
CA TYR A 54 21.87 -6.35 -12.41
C TYR A 54 22.18 -4.88 -12.18
N VAL A 55 21.37 -4.02 -12.79
CA VAL A 55 21.47 -2.56 -12.71
C VAL A 55 20.09 -1.99 -12.45
N VAL A 56 19.92 -1.18 -11.41
CA VAL A 56 18.63 -0.58 -11.11
C VAL A 56 18.53 0.82 -11.73
N ARG A 57 17.90 0.91 -12.91
CA ARG A 57 17.60 2.18 -13.57
C ARG A 57 16.40 2.86 -12.91
N GLY A 58 16.67 4.04 -12.34
CA GLY A 58 15.70 4.83 -11.61
C GLY A 58 15.89 4.78 -10.10
N ALA A 59 16.55 3.75 -9.55
CA ALA A 59 17.07 3.76 -8.17
C ALA A 59 18.43 4.46 -8.09
N ALA A 60 19.24 4.41 -9.17
CA ALA A 60 20.38 5.31 -9.37
C ALA A 60 20.01 6.80 -9.18
N ARG A 61 18.72 7.15 -9.33
CA ARG A 61 18.26 8.52 -9.05
C ARG A 61 18.16 8.87 -7.58
N PHE A 62 18.17 7.93 -6.63
CA PHE A 62 18.08 8.30 -5.23
C PHE A 62 19.33 9.07 -4.83
N PHE A 63 20.52 8.48 -4.95
CA PHE A 63 21.76 9.18 -4.64
C PHE A 63 22.15 10.23 -5.70
N ASP A 64 21.59 10.20 -6.92
CA ASP A 64 21.76 11.29 -7.89
C ASP A 64 20.83 12.50 -7.67
N ARG A 65 19.74 12.37 -6.90
CA ARG A 65 18.85 13.50 -6.60
C ARG A 65 19.65 14.62 -5.96
N ARG A 66 19.44 15.85 -6.44
CA ARG A 66 20.18 17.01 -5.94
C ARG A 66 19.99 17.15 -4.43
N GLU A 67 18.77 17.00 -3.95
CA GLU A 67 18.42 17.07 -2.54
C GLU A 67 19.09 15.97 -1.70
N VAL A 68 19.22 14.75 -2.23
CA VAL A 68 19.87 13.63 -1.53
C VAL A 68 21.38 13.86 -1.45
N ARG A 69 22.02 14.31 -2.53
CA ARG A 69 23.46 14.67 -2.52
C ARG A 69 23.75 15.78 -1.53
N GLU A 70 22.91 16.80 -1.49
CA GLU A 70 23.02 17.89 -0.51
C GLU A 70 22.83 17.37 0.91
N ALA A 71 21.90 16.43 1.14
CA ALA A 71 21.65 15.85 2.47
C ALA A 71 22.82 15.00 2.95
N VAL A 72 23.30 14.06 2.12
CA VAL A 72 24.47 13.23 2.43
C VAL A 72 25.71 14.08 2.71
N THR A 73 25.90 15.18 1.96
CA THR A 73 27.01 16.12 2.20
C THR A 73 26.91 16.80 3.57
N ARG A 74 25.71 17.23 4.00
CA ARG A 74 25.51 17.83 5.33
C ARG A 74 25.66 16.81 6.45
N LEU A 75 25.14 15.60 6.28
CA LEU A 75 25.31 14.50 7.24
C LEU A 75 26.78 14.14 7.41
N ARG A 76 27.56 14.12 6.32
CA ARG A 76 29.02 13.93 6.37
C ARG A 76 29.73 15.06 7.12
N GLY A 77 29.23 16.29 7.01
CA GLY A 77 29.70 17.43 7.79
C GLY A 77 29.46 17.22 9.29
N ALA A 78 28.22 16.89 9.66
CA ALA A 78 27.82 16.64 11.04
C ALA A 78 28.58 15.46 11.68
N ALA A 79 28.81 14.38 10.93
CA ALA A 79 29.61 13.23 11.37
C ALA A 79 31.08 13.58 11.65
N ARG A 80 31.62 14.62 10.98
CA ARG A 80 33.02 15.05 11.14
C ARG A 80 33.19 16.09 12.24
N SER A 81 32.16 16.87 12.55
CA SER A 81 32.15 17.85 13.65
C SER A 81 31.98 17.20 15.02
N GLY A 82 31.67 15.89 15.08
CA GLY A 82 31.33 15.22 16.34
C GLY A 82 29.98 15.66 16.88
N GLU A 83 29.12 16.22 16.02
CA GLU A 83 27.73 16.57 16.32
C GLU A 83 26.84 15.31 16.28
N ASP A 84 27.35 14.21 16.82
CA ASP A 84 26.76 12.87 16.77
C ASP A 84 25.60 12.73 17.79
N GLY A 85 25.23 13.83 18.46
CA GLY A 85 24.24 13.83 19.53
C GLY A 85 24.74 13.15 20.80
N ALA A 86 25.98 13.41 21.22
CA ALA A 86 26.55 12.95 22.50
C ALA A 86 25.93 13.68 23.72
N GLY A 87 24.60 13.78 23.76
CA GLY A 87 23.79 14.34 24.83
C GLY A 87 22.60 13.43 25.14
N ALA A 88 22.21 13.40 26.42
CA ALA A 88 21.46 12.32 27.10
C ALA A 88 20.08 11.91 26.55
N ASP A 89 19.55 12.47 25.45
CA ASP A 89 18.13 12.27 25.06
C ASP A 89 17.84 12.08 23.55
N GLY A 90 18.80 11.70 22.69
CA GLY A 90 18.43 11.57 21.26
C GLY A 90 19.26 10.71 20.33
N GLY A 91 20.51 10.37 20.66
CA GLY A 91 21.36 9.56 19.78
C GLY A 91 21.58 10.16 18.38
N TRP A 92 22.34 9.44 17.55
CA TRP A 92 22.76 9.92 16.24
C TRP A 92 21.62 10.00 15.20
N VAL A 93 20.52 9.25 15.39
CA VAL A 93 19.31 9.34 14.54
C VAL A 93 18.62 10.69 14.71
N THR A 94 18.59 11.24 15.93
CA THR A 94 18.07 12.59 16.16
C THR A 94 18.93 13.64 15.46
N ALA A 95 20.25 13.44 15.37
CA ALA A 95 21.12 14.30 14.58
C ALA A 95 20.79 14.24 13.08
N VAL A 96 20.52 13.03 12.53
CA VAL A 96 20.04 12.89 11.14
C VAL A 96 18.75 13.69 10.94
N ARG A 97 17.77 13.53 11.84
CA ARG A 97 16.49 14.27 11.79
C ARG A 97 16.71 15.79 11.82
N ALA A 98 17.60 16.28 12.69
CA ALA A 98 17.91 17.70 12.81
C ALA A 98 18.54 18.27 11.53
N VAL A 99 19.48 17.55 10.92
CA VAL A 99 20.10 17.94 9.64
C VAL A 99 19.05 18.01 8.53
N LEU A 100 18.20 17.00 8.41
CA LEU A 100 17.13 16.98 7.39
C LEU A 100 16.08 18.08 7.64
N ALA A 101 15.72 18.34 8.90
CA ALA A 101 14.80 19.42 9.27
C ALA A 101 15.35 20.81 8.87
N GLY A 102 16.65 21.05 9.09
CA GLY A 102 17.33 22.26 8.61
C GLY A 102 17.35 22.40 7.08
N MET A 103 17.11 21.31 6.35
CA MET A 103 16.97 21.29 4.89
C MET A 103 15.52 21.40 4.40
N GLY A 104 14.54 21.46 5.31
CA GLY A 104 13.12 21.56 4.99
C GLY A 104 12.36 20.23 5.00
N TRP A 105 12.90 19.18 5.64
CA TRP A 105 12.09 18.03 6.05
C TRP A 105 11.16 18.43 7.21
N ALA A 106 9.97 17.85 7.25
CA ALA A 106 8.99 18.03 8.33
C ALA A 106 8.36 16.67 8.66
N ALA A 107 7.83 16.49 9.87
CA ALA A 107 7.21 15.22 10.25
C ALA A 107 5.95 14.89 9.43
N GLU A 108 5.19 15.92 9.04
CA GLU A 108 4.01 15.76 8.19
C GLU A 108 4.36 15.98 6.71
N PRO A 109 3.85 15.13 5.81
CA PRO A 109 4.06 15.30 4.37
C PRO A 109 3.34 16.56 3.85
N PRO A 110 3.93 17.30 2.90
CA PRO A 110 3.28 18.46 2.30
C PRO A 110 2.00 18.04 1.54
N SER A 111 0.96 18.86 1.64
CA SER A 111 -0.33 18.63 0.97
C SER A 111 -0.28 18.89 -0.54
N ALA A 112 0.65 19.74 -1.00
CA ALA A 112 0.87 20.04 -2.40
C ALA A 112 1.66 18.91 -3.09
N ARG A 113 1.21 18.49 -4.27
CA ARG A 113 1.95 17.54 -5.13
C ARG A 113 3.06 18.24 -5.91
N GLY A 114 4.07 17.48 -6.34
CA GLY A 114 5.19 17.96 -7.15
C GLY A 114 6.51 18.03 -6.37
N GLN A 115 7.44 18.88 -6.83
CA GLN A 115 8.84 18.89 -6.38
C GLN A 115 9.03 18.98 -4.86
N GLN A 116 8.14 19.67 -4.14
CA GLN A 116 8.20 19.77 -2.68
C GLN A 116 7.92 18.42 -2.00
N ARG A 117 6.95 17.66 -2.52
CA ARG A 117 6.61 16.33 -2.02
C ARG A 117 7.66 15.31 -2.38
N ASP A 118 8.20 15.37 -3.60
CA ASP A 118 9.29 14.49 -4.03
C ASP A 118 10.54 14.67 -3.17
N ARG A 119 10.86 15.93 -2.81
CA ARG A 119 11.98 16.26 -1.92
C ARG A 119 11.73 15.78 -0.49
N TRP A 120 10.50 15.93 0.01
CA TRP A 120 10.12 15.42 1.31
C TRP A 120 10.24 13.89 1.36
N GLU A 121 9.77 13.19 0.33
CA GLU A 121 9.88 11.72 0.21
C GLU A 121 11.35 11.28 0.16
N SER A 122 12.22 12.02 -0.53
CA SER A 122 13.67 11.77 -0.53
C SER A 122 14.27 11.86 0.87
N PHE A 123 13.91 12.88 1.66
CA PHE A 123 14.41 13.04 3.03
C PHE A 123 13.82 12.02 4.00
N GLN A 124 12.53 11.71 3.87
CA GLN A 124 11.89 10.67 4.67
C GLN A 124 12.58 9.32 4.45
N ALA A 125 12.91 8.96 3.21
CA ALA A 125 13.62 7.72 2.92
C ALA A 125 15.03 7.66 3.56
N ILE A 126 15.77 8.77 3.67
CA ILE A 126 17.06 8.80 4.40
C ILE A 126 16.82 8.56 5.89
N LEU A 127 15.77 9.15 6.46
CA LEU A 127 15.45 9.01 7.88
C LEU A 127 14.99 7.58 8.21
N ASP A 128 14.13 6.99 7.39
CA ASP A 128 13.67 5.61 7.54
C ASP A 128 14.87 4.63 7.52
N GLN A 129 15.83 4.85 6.61
CA GLN A 129 17.09 4.08 6.56
C GLN A 129 17.96 4.26 7.81
N ALA A 130 17.98 5.47 8.40
CA ALA A 130 18.71 5.71 9.64
C ALA A 130 18.08 4.98 10.83
N GLU A 131 16.74 4.97 10.92
CA GLU A 131 15.99 4.25 11.94
C GLU A 131 16.17 2.73 11.80
N GLU A 132 16.14 2.20 10.57
CA GLU A 132 16.42 0.80 10.27
C GLU A 132 17.86 0.41 10.66
N PHE A 133 18.85 1.21 10.24
CA PHE A 133 20.26 0.98 10.58
C PHE A 133 20.52 1.01 12.10
N ALA A 134 19.80 1.85 12.85
CA ALA A 134 19.88 1.90 14.31
C ALA A 134 19.27 0.66 14.99
N SER A 135 18.31 0.00 14.34
CA SER A 135 17.62 -1.17 14.88
C SER A 135 18.34 -2.51 14.63
N HIS A 136 19.41 -2.50 13.83
CA HIS A 136 20.16 -3.71 13.49
C HIS A 136 20.96 -4.27 14.68
N GLU A 137 20.65 -5.49 15.11
CA GLU A 137 21.34 -6.17 16.21
C GLU A 137 22.82 -6.43 15.88
N GLY A 138 23.72 -6.09 16.82
CA GLY A 138 25.14 -6.45 16.76
C GLY A 138 26.10 -5.35 16.28
N VAL A 139 25.61 -4.14 15.98
CA VAL A 139 26.45 -2.98 15.61
C VAL A 139 26.13 -1.80 16.54
N GLU A 140 27.14 -1.23 17.21
CA GLU A 140 27.00 0.09 17.83
C GLU A 140 26.83 1.12 16.70
N GLY A 141 25.58 1.49 16.40
CA GLY A 141 25.26 2.46 15.37
C GLY A 141 25.82 3.85 15.72
N SER A 142 26.41 4.51 14.73
CA SER A 142 26.90 5.89 14.82
C SER A 142 26.53 6.67 13.56
N LEU A 143 26.49 8.00 13.65
CA LEU A 143 26.28 8.85 12.46
C LEU A 143 27.35 8.59 11.40
N ALA A 144 28.61 8.44 11.82
CA ALA A 144 29.72 8.11 10.93
C ALA A 144 29.53 6.74 10.25
N GLY A 145 29.08 5.72 10.99
CA GLY A 145 28.76 4.41 10.43
C GLY A 145 27.62 4.46 9.42
N PHE A 146 26.56 5.21 9.72
CA PHE A 146 25.44 5.39 8.81
C PHE A 146 25.85 6.14 7.53
N VAL A 147 26.66 7.20 7.63
CA VAL A 147 27.19 7.90 6.46
C VAL A 147 28.06 6.97 5.60
N ALA A 148 28.88 6.12 6.22
CA ALA A 148 29.66 5.12 5.49
C ALA A 148 28.78 4.10 4.76
N GLU A 149 27.66 3.69 5.37
CA GLU A 149 26.67 2.81 4.74
C GLU A 149 25.97 3.49 3.56
N LEU A 150 25.59 4.77 3.68
CA LEU A 150 25.04 5.55 2.57
C LEU A 150 26.04 5.67 1.41
N ASP A 151 27.32 5.92 1.72
CA ASP A 151 28.40 6.00 0.72
C ASP A 151 28.67 4.64 0.05
N ARG A 152 28.58 3.53 0.79
CA ARG A 152 28.67 2.16 0.25
C ARG A 152 27.53 1.88 -0.73
N ARG A 153 26.28 2.10 -0.31
CA ARG A 153 25.08 1.93 -1.14
C ARG A 153 25.12 2.82 -2.38
N ALA A 154 25.58 4.07 -2.24
CA ALA A 154 25.77 4.97 -3.38
C ALA A 154 26.81 4.40 -4.36
N THR A 155 27.94 3.91 -3.88
CA THR A 155 29.00 3.32 -4.71
C THR A 155 28.50 2.07 -5.44
N GLU A 156 27.77 1.19 -4.77
CA GLU A 156 27.18 -0.02 -5.36
C GLU A 156 26.16 0.32 -6.45
N GLN A 157 25.35 1.36 -6.27
CA GLN A 157 24.44 1.87 -7.31
C GLN A 157 25.15 2.48 -8.53
N HIS A 158 26.38 2.97 -8.36
CA HIS A 158 27.21 3.56 -9.42
C HIS A 158 28.21 2.58 -10.04
N ALA A 159 28.23 1.31 -9.61
CA ALA A 159 29.11 0.32 -10.21
C ALA A 159 28.80 0.18 -11.70
N PRO A 160 29.80 0.32 -12.61
CA PRO A 160 29.59 0.22 -14.05
C PRO A 160 29.22 -1.21 -14.43
N THR A 161 27.93 -1.50 -14.43
CA THR A 161 27.37 -2.79 -14.84
C THR A 161 27.00 -2.71 -16.32
N ALA A 162 28.03 -2.59 -17.16
CA ALA A 162 27.85 -2.64 -18.62
C ALA A 162 27.28 -3.99 -19.10
N ASP A 163 27.24 -5.02 -18.24
CA ASP A 163 26.84 -6.38 -18.59
C ASP A 163 25.82 -7.01 -17.60
N GLY A 164 24.93 -6.19 -17.00
CA GLY A 164 23.89 -6.66 -16.07
C GLY A 164 22.45 -6.51 -16.59
N VAL A 165 21.53 -7.29 -16.03
CA VAL A 165 20.08 -7.17 -16.29
C VAL A 165 19.56 -5.83 -15.80
N THR A 166 18.80 -5.10 -16.62
CA THR A 166 18.25 -3.81 -16.20
C THR A 166 16.95 -3.99 -15.40
N LEU A 167 16.91 -3.54 -14.15
CA LEU A 167 15.70 -3.37 -13.36
C LEU A 167 15.20 -1.93 -13.50
N ALA A 168 13.95 -1.70 -13.92
CA ALA A 168 13.43 -0.35 -14.13
C ALA A 168 11.91 -0.25 -13.97
N THR A 169 11.42 0.98 -13.75
CA THR A 169 9.98 1.24 -13.88
C THR A 169 9.56 1.36 -15.35
N PHE A 170 8.28 1.12 -15.65
CA PHE A 170 7.73 1.35 -17.00
C PHE A 170 8.02 2.78 -17.53
N HIS A 171 8.02 3.78 -16.66
CA HIS A 171 8.35 5.16 -17.02
C HIS A 171 9.82 5.32 -17.41
N ALA A 172 10.73 4.71 -16.65
CA ALA A 172 12.18 4.79 -16.87
C ALA A 172 12.63 4.01 -18.12
N ALA A 173 11.79 3.10 -18.63
CA ALA A 173 12.03 2.33 -19.84
C ALA A 173 11.77 3.11 -21.15
N LYS A 174 11.15 4.30 -21.10
CA LYS A 174 10.78 5.06 -22.31
C LYS A 174 12.01 5.36 -23.17
N GLY A 175 11.95 4.95 -24.45
CA GLY A 175 13.03 5.20 -25.43
C GLY A 175 14.21 4.23 -25.35
N LEU A 176 14.17 3.24 -24.47
CA LEU A 176 15.13 2.12 -24.41
C LEU A 176 14.51 0.88 -25.06
N GLU A 177 15.31 -0.12 -25.42
CA GLU A 177 14.85 -1.41 -25.97
C GLU A 177 15.85 -2.52 -25.59
N TRP A 178 15.36 -3.76 -25.45
CA TRP A 178 16.13 -4.95 -25.08
C TRP A 178 15.67 -6.17 -25.88
N ASP A 179 16.53 -7.17 -26.06
CA ASP A 179 16.12 -8.42 -26.71
C ASP A 179 15.06 -9.19 -25.90
N ALA A 180 15.17 -9.19 -24.58
CA ALA A 180 14.20 -9.81 -23.68
C ALA A 180 13.67 -8.83 -22.63
N VAL A 181 12.34 -8.74 -22.48
CA VAL A 181 11.70 -7.89 -21.48
C VAL A 181 10.70 -8.67 -20.64
N PHE A 182 10.75 -8.44 -19.33
CA PHE A 182 9.88 -9.01 -18.32
C PHE A 182 9.01 -7.93 -17.69
N CYS A 183 7.77 -7.77 -18.16
CA CYS A 183 6.80 -6.86 -17.55
C CYS A 183 6.13 -7.55 -16.35
N CYS A 184 6.52 -7.17 -15.14
CA CYS A 184 6.11 -7.84 -13.91
C CYS A 184 5.08 -7.04 -13.12
N GLY A 185 4.37 -7.71 -12.22
CA GLY A 185 3.35 -7.10 -11.37
C GLY A 185 2.10 -6.65 -12.16
N ALA A 186 1.78 -7.34 -13.26
CA ALA A 186 0.62 -7.03 -14.08
C ALA A 186 -0.68 -7.59 -13.48
N GLN A 187 -1.00 -7.22 -12.25
CA GLN A 187 -2.24 -7.49 -11.54
C GLN A 187 -3.06 -6.21 -11.28
N ASP A 188 -4.38 -6.35 -11.22
CA ASP A 188 -5.26 -5.23 -10.85
C ASP A 188 -4.93 -4.72 -9.44
N GLY A 189 -4.83 -3.38 -9.30
CA GLY A 189 -4.38 -2.71 -8.08
C GLY A 189 -2.88 -2.36 -8.07
N THR A 190 -2.07 -3.05 -8.89
CA THR A 190 -0.68 -2.65 -9.18
C THR A 190 -0.59 -2.00 -10.56
N LEU A 191 -1.15 -2.64 -11.59
CA LEU A 191 -1.18 -2.14 -12.96
C LEU A 191 -2.52 -2.51 -13.62
N PRO A 192 -3.50 -1.59 -13.68
CA PRO A 192 -3.41 -0.19 -13.26
C PRO A 192 -3.27 -0.04 -11.74
N ILE A 193 -2.52 0.97 -11.31
CA ILE A 193 -2.42 1.30 -9.88
C ILE A 193 -3.77 1.79 -9.35
N THR A 194 -4.10 1.47 -8.09
CA THR A 194 -5.40 1.80 -7.48
C THR A 194 -5.78 3.27 -7.63
N TYR A 195 -4.84 4.19 -7.40
CA TYR A 195 -5.09 5.63 -7.54
C TYR A 195 -5.55 6.03 -8.96
N ALA A 196 -4.96 5.44 -10.01
CA ALA A 196 -5.39 5.71 -11.38
C ALA A 196 -6.79 5.15 -11.65
N SER A 197 -7.13 4.01 -11.03
CA SER A 197 -8.48 3.42 -11.14
C SER A 197 -9.55 4.30 -10.48
N GLU A 198 -9.20 4.99 -9.39
CA GLU A 198 -10.08 5.93 -8.68
C GLU A 198 -10.20 7.29 -9.39
N ALA A 199 -9.13 7.73 -10.06
CA ALA A 199 -9.09 9.02 -10.76
C ALA A 199 -9.94 9.08 -12.04
N GLY A 200 -10.33 7.93 -12.60
CA GLY A 200 -11.28 7.82 -13.71
C GLY A 200 -10.70 7.20 -14.99
N PRO A 201 -11.52 7.10 -16.06
CA PRO A 201 -11.17 6.34 -17.27
C PRO A 201 -9.91 6.81 -17.98
N ASP A 202 -9.66 8.11 -18.05
CA ASP A 202 -8.49 8.67 -18.72
C ASP A 202 -7.18 8.28 -18.02
N ALA A 203 -7.18 8.25 -16.69
CA ALA A 203 -6.02 7.82 -15.90
C ALA A 203 -5.77 6.31 -16.05
N VAL A 204 -6.83 5.50 -16.15
CA VAL A 204 -6.71 4.07 -16.46
C VAL A 204 -6.14 3.86 -17.86
N GLU A 205 -6.55 4.67 -18.83
CA GLU A 205 -6.02 4.59 -20.19
C GLU A 205 -4.54 5.00 -20.24
N GLU A 206 -4.10 5.95 -19.43
CA GLU A 206 -2.68 6.27 -19.27
C GLU A 206 -1.88 5.09 -18.70
N GLU A 207 -2.40 4.38 -17.70
CA GLU A 207 -1.76 3.15 -17.20
C GLU A 207 -1.71 2.04 -18.27
N ARG A 208 -2.72 1.97 -19.17
CA ARG A 208 -2.67 1.08 -20.33
C ARG A 208 -1.55 1.48 -21.28
N ARG A 209 -1.39 2.78 -21.57
CA ARG A 209 -0.28 3.29 -22.39
C ARG A 209 1.08 2.96 -21.76
N LEU A 210 1.21 3.05 -20.44
CA LEU A 210 2.44 2.67 -19.73
C LEU A 210 2.79 1.19 -19.94
N LEU A 211 1.81 0.28 -19.79
CA LEU A 211 2.02 -1.14 -20.07
C LEU A 211 2.38 -1.36 -21.55
N TYR A 212 1.69 -0.70 -22.48
CA TYR A 212 1.99 -0.78 -23.90
C TYR A 212 3.43 -0.33 -24.22
N VAL A 213 3.87 0.79 -23.64
CA VAL A 213 5.27 1.24 -23.76
C VAL A 213 6.21 0.18 -23.23
N GLY A 214 5.97 -0.38 -22.04
CA GLY A 214 6.78 -1.46 -21.47
C GLY A 214 6.88 -2.69 -22.36
N MET A 215 5.75 -3.18 -22.90
CA MET A 215 5.70 -4.34 -23.78
C MET A 215 6.46 -4.11 -25.09
N THR A 216 6.34 -2.91 -25.67
CA THR A 216 7.03 -2.54 -26.92
C THR A 216 8.53 -2.29 -26.73
N ARG A 217 9.08 -2.45 -25.53
CA ARG A 217 10.53 -2.44 -25.30
C ARG A 217 11.21 -3.74 -25.68
N ALA A 218 10.44 -4.82 -25.83
CA ALA A 218 10.95 -6.13 -26.22
C ALA A 218 11.20 -6.19 -27.73
N ARG A 219 12.42 -6.55 -28.15
CA ARG A 219 12.73 -6.80 -29.57
C ARG A 219 12.41 -8.22 -29.99
N ARG A 220 12.59 -9.21 -29.12
CA ARG A 220 12.49 -10.64 -29.47
C ARG A 220 11.59 -11.43 -28.51
N GLU A 221 11.81 -11.28 -27.22
CA GLU A 221 11.15 -12.06 -26.18
C GLU A 221 10.41 -11.14 -25.20
N LEU A 222 9.11 -11.35 -25.04
CA LEU A 222 8.30 -10.64 -24.05
C LEU A 222 7.68 -11.65 -23.08
N THR A 223 7.94 -11.45 -21.79
CA THR A 223 7.22 -12.14 -20.71
C THR A 223 6.42 -11.12 -19.92
N VAL A 224 5.13 -11.39 -19.72
CA VAL A 224 4.29 -10.61 -18.81
C VAL A 224 3.85 -11.51 -17.65
N SER A 225 4.11 -11.09 -16.41
CA SER A 225 3.79 -11.86 -15.20
C SER A 225 2.93 -11.09 -14.22
N TRP A 226 2.23 -11.84 -13.37
CA TRP A 226 1.40 -11.33 -12.29
C TRP A 226 1.35 -12.34 -11.15
N SER A 227 1.04 -11.86 -9.94
CA SER A 227 0.98 -12.67 -8.72
C SER A 227 -0.42 -12.68 -8.09
N ALA A 228 -0.86 -13.85 -7.61
CA ALA A 228 -2.17 -14.06 -7.02
C ALA A 228 -2.26 -13.59 -5.55
N ALA A 229 -1.13 -13.49 -4.86
CA ALA A 229 -1.00 -12.96 -3.51
C ALA A 229 0.21 -11.99 -3.40
N ARG A 230 0.35 -11.31 -2.26
CA ARG A 230 1.57 -10.51 -1.97
C ARG A 230 2.67 -11.43 -1.46
N ASN A 231 2.41 -12.04 -0.31
CA ASN A 231 3.40 -12.86 0.39
C ASN A 231 3.07 -14.35 0.30
N PRO A 232 4.08 -15.24 0.41
CA PRO A 232 3.87 -16.67 0.51
C PRO A 232 2.85 -17.05 1.59
N GLY A 233 2.01 -18.05 1.29
CA GLY A 233 0.99 -18.56 2.22
C GLY A 233 -0.26 -17.70 2.35
N GLN A 234 -0.32 -16.51 1.73
CA GLN A 234 -1.53 -15.69 1.72
C GLN A 234 -2.58 -16.24 0.75
N ALA A 235 -3.86 -16.02 1.07
CA ALA A 235 -4.95 -16.37 0.18
C ALA A 235 -4.84 -15.62 -1.17
N PRO A 236 -5.09 -16.28 -2.32
CA PRO A 236 -4.97 -15.68 -3.65
C PRO A 236 -6.13 -14.72 -3.91
N ARG A 237 -5.94 -13.45 -3.53
CA ARG A 237 -6.97 -12.41 -3.60
C ARG A 237 -6.79 -11.46 -4.78
N ARG A 238 -5.64 -11.51 -5.46
CA ARG A 238 -5.35 -10.66 -6.62
C ARG A 238 -5.78 -11.33 -7.90
N THR A 239 -6.14 -10.51 -8.87
CA THR A 239 -6.51 -10.94 -10.21
C THR A 239 -5.52 -10.37 -11.22
N PRO A 240 -5.32 -11.05 -12.37
CA PRO A 240 -4.54 -10.48 -13.46
C PRO A 240 -5.06 -9.09 -13.83
N SER A 241 -4.17 -8.24 -14.34
CA SER A 241 -4.50 -6.91 -14.82
C SER A 241 -5.62 -7.02 -15.86
N ARG A 242 -6.61 -6.12 -15.74
CA ARG A 242 -7.67 -5.99 -16.74
C ARG A 242 -7.15 -5.77 -18.16
N PHE A 243 -5.93 -5.24 -18.31
CA PHE A 243 -5.29 -5.03 -19.61
C PHE A 243 -4.85 -6.33 -20.28
N LEU A 244 -4.60 -7.39 -19.51
CA LEU A 244 -4.19 -8.70 -20.03
C LEU A 244 -5.38 -9.58 -20.43
N LEU A 245 -6.58 -9.31 -19.91
CA LEU A 245 -7.76 -10.15 -20.15
C LEU A 245 -8.01 -10.46 -21.63
N PRO A 246 -7.93 -9.51 -22.57
CA PRO A 246 -8.13 -9.80 -23.99
C PRO A 246 -7.05 -10.69 -24.59
N LEU A 247 -5.88 -10.78 -23.95
CA LEU A 247 -4.70 -11.52 -24.41
C LEU A 247 -4.59 -12.91 -23.75
N LEU A 248 -5.28 -13.13 -22.62
CA LEU A 248 -5.23 -14.40 -21.90
C LEU A 248 -6.12 -15.44 -22.60
N PRO A 249 -5.70 -16.72 -22.66
CA PRO A 249 -6.56 -17.82 -23.07
C PRO A 249 -7.84 -17.86 -22.21
N ALA A 250 -8.96 -18.29 -22.79
CA ALA A 250 -10.25 -18.36 -22.06
C ALA A 250 -10.16 -19.17 -20.74
N SER A 251 -9.27 -20.16 -20.67
CA SER A 251 -9.01 -20.96 -19.46
C SER A 251 -8.30 -20.20 -18.33
N GLN A 252 -7.61 -19.10 -18.64
CA GLN A 252 -6.88 -18.25 -17.69
C GLN A 252 -7.56 -16.91 -17.44
N GLN A 253 -8.60 -16.58 -18.20
CA GLN A 253 -9.44 -15.44 -17.89
C GLN A 253 -10.19 -15.76 -16.59
N PRO A 254 -10.22 -14.84 -15.60
CA PRO A 254 -11.08 -15.00 -14.45
C PRO A 254 -12.50 -15.18 -14.99
N GLN A 255 -13.09 -16.35 -14.73
CA GLN A 255 -14.52 -16.53 -14.99
C GLN A 255 -15.20 -15.35 -14.33
N ALA A 256 -15.96 -14.58 -15.12
CA ALA A 256 -16.77 -13.52 -14.59
C ALA A 256 -17.70 -14.18 -13.57
N LYS A 257 -17.29 -14.15 -12.29
CA LYS A 257 -18.22 -14.25 -11.20
C LYS A 257 -19.07 -13.03 -11.44
N THR A 258 -20.22 -13.23 -12.07
CA THR A 258 -21.34 -12.34 -11.98
C THR A 258 -21.60 -12.21 -10.49
N ARG A 259 -20.86 -11.29 -9.86
CA ARG A 259 -21.34 -10.58 -8.71
C ARG A 259 -22.51 -9.80 -9.27
N SER A 260 -23.65 -10.49 -9.40
CA SER A 260 -24.91 -9.89 -9.05
C SER A 260 -24.63 -9.29 -7.68
N SER A 261 -24.29 -8.00 -7.66
CA SER A 261 -24.64 -7.21 -6.50
C SER A 261 -26.15 -7.39 -6.47
N LYS A 262 -26.62 -8.34 -5.66
CA LYS A 262 -28.05 -8.47 -5.40
C LYS A 262 -28.45 -7.07 -4.98
N ILE A 263 -29.19 -6.39 -5.85
CA ILE A 263 -29.69 -5.05 -5.55
C ILE A 263 -30.38 -5.21 -4.20
N ALA A 264 -29.84 -4.58 -3.17
CA ALA A 264 -30.40 -4.67 -1.84
C ALA A 264 -31.81 -4.11 -1.94
N ARG A 265 -32.81 -4.90 -1.60
CA ARG A 265 -34.22 -4.53 -1.72
C ARG A 265 -34.80 -4.28 -0.34
N CYS A 266 -35.73 -3.33 -0.26
CA CYS A 266 -36.51 -3.10 0.93
C CYS A 266 -37.20 -4.39 1.35
N ARG A 267 -37.10 -4.77 2.62
CA ARG A 267 -37.73 -5.98 3.16
C ARG A 267 -39.25 -5.98 3.09
N GLU A 268 -39.87 -4.82 2.88
CA GLU A 268 -41.33 -4.65 2.92
C GLU A 268 -41.92 -4.43 1.52
N CYS A 269 -41.42 -3.45 0.77
CA CYS A 269 -41.94 -3.13 -0.56
C CYS A 269 -41.08 -3.64 -1.74
N LEU A 270 -39.97 -4.34 -1.46
CA LEU A 270 -39.04 -4.88 -2.45
C LEU A 270 -38.39 -3.87 -3.40
N GLN A 271 -38.56 -2.57 -3.15
CA GLN A 271 -37.94 -1.50 -3.93
C GLN A 271 -36.42 -1.48 -3.74
N PRO A 272 -35.64 -1.14 -4.78
CA PRO A 272 -34.19 -0.98 -4.68
C PRO A 272 -33.79 0.03 -3.60
N LEU A 273 -32.90 -0.37 -2.69
CA LEU A 273 -32.28 0.50 -1.70
C LEU A 273 -31.08 1.18 -2.35
N THR A 274 -31.20 2.48 -2.63
CA THR A 274 -30.22 3.21 -3.42
C THR A 274 -29.19 3.92 -2.53
N THR A 275 -29.59 4.36 -1.33
CA THR A 275 -28.70 5.05 -0.39
C THR A 275 -27.99 4.10 0.58
N ALA A 276 -26.83 4.51 1.09
CA ALA A 276 -26.09 3.72 2.09
C ALA A 276 -26.88 3.55 3.40
N ALA A 277 -27.65 4.57 3.80
CA ALA A 277 -28.50 4.51 4.98
C ALA A 277 -29.65 3.50 4.81
N GLU A 278 -30.30 3.47 3.65
CA GLU A 278 -31.35 2.48 3.33
C GLU A 278 -30.79 1.06 3.28
N LYS A 279 -29.62 0.87 2.65
CA LYS A 279 -28.94 -0.44 2.60
C LYS A 279 -28.58 -0.97 3.99
N LYS A 280 -28.15 -0.10 4.91
CA LYS A 280 -27.87 -0.46 6.30
C LYS A 280 -29.14 -0.82 7.07
N ARG A 281 -30.21 -0.04 6.90
CA ARG A 281 -31.53 -0.29 7.51
C ARG A 281 -32.27 -1.50 6.92
N GLY A 282 -31.98 -1.86 5.67
CA GLY A 282 -32.71 -2.91 4.94
C GLY A 282 -34.13 -2.51 4.52
N ARG A 283 -34.52 -1.24 4.68
CA ARG A 283 -35.82 -0.66 4.28
C ARG A 283 -35.62 0.71 3.61
N CYS A 284 -36.54 1.09 2.72
CA CYS A 284 -36.51 2.39 2.06
C CYS A 284 -37.02 3.50 2.98
N ALA A 285 -36.79 4.76 2.60
CA ALA A 285 -37.25 5.92 3.38
C ALA A 285 -38.77 5.95 3.66
N HIS A 286 -39.58 5.29 2.84
CA HIS A 286 -41.05 5.23 2.99
C HIS A 286 -41.54 4.18 4.00
N HIS A 287 -40.67 3.26 4.43
CA HIS A 287 -40.97 2.26 5.45
C HIS A 287 -40.00 2.45 6.62
N PRO A 288 -40.12 3.57 7.35
CA PRO A 288 -39.25 3.84 8.48
C PRO A 288 -39.45 2.76 9.54
N VAL A 289 -38.35 2.45 10.20
CA VAL A 289 -38.33 1.55 11.35
C VAL A 289 -39.23 2.14 12.43
N ARG A 290 -40.23 1.38 12.91
CA ARG A 290 -41.00 1.75 14.10
C ARG A 290 -40.21 1.32 15.32
N TYR A 291 -39.32 2.18 15.78
CA TYR A 291 -38.55 1.97 16.99
C TYR A 291 -39.22 2.62 18.20
N ASP A 292 -38.85 2.17 19.38
CA ASP A 292 -39.20 2.81 20.64
C ASP A 292 -38.43 4.14 20.76
N GLU A 293 -39.14 5.27 20.63
CA GLU A 293 -38.54 6.62 20.65
C GLU A 293 -37.82 6.90 21.98
N GLY A 294 -38.35 6.38 23.10
CA GLY A 294 -37.74 6.54 24.42
C GLY A 294 -36.41 5.80 24.52
N LEU A 295 -36.35 4.57 24.02
CA LEU A 295 -35.11 3.80 23.95
C LEU A 295 -34.10 4.42 22.99
N PHE A 296 -34.56 4.90 21.83
CA PHE A 296 -33.69 5.54 20.84
C PHE A 296 -33.01 6.80 21.40
N GLU A 297 -33.75 7.67 22.09
CA GLU A 297 -33.17 8.87 22.69
C GLU A 297 -32.18 8.54 23.82
N ARG A 298 -32.46 7.52 24.65
CA ARG A 298 -31.48 7.07 25.65
C ARG A 298 -30.21 6.48 25.03
N LEU A 299 -30.34 5.68 23.97
CA LEU A 299 -29.20 5.16 23.22
C LEU A 299 -28.39 6.30 22.57
N ARG A 300 -29.06 7.35 22.10
CA ARG A 300 -28.42 8.54 21.52
C ARG A 300 -27.65 9.34 22.58
N ALA A 301 -28.27 9.56 23.74
CA ALA A 301 -27.66 10.24 24.87
C ALA A 301 -26.44 9.47 25.40
N TRP A 302 -26.59 8.16 25.63
CA TRP A 302 -25.50 7.29 26.04
C TRP A 302 -24.35 7.27 25.03
N ARG A 303 -24.66 7.21 23.72
CA ARG A 303 -23.63 7.24 22.67
C ARG A 303 -22.85 8.54 22.69
N LEU A 304 -23.52 9.67 22.87
CA LEU A 304 -22.87 10.99 22.92
C LEU A 304 -21.89 11.06 24.10
N GLU A 305 -22.30 10.58 25.27
CA GLU A 305 -21.46 10.55 26.46
C GLU A 305 -20.30 9.56 26.32
N THR A 306 -20.55 8.38 25.76
CA THR A 306 -19.52 7.38 25.46
C THR A 306 -18.50 7.92 24.46
N ALA A 307 -18.93 8.66 23.44
CA ALA A 307 -18.04 9.24 22.46
C ALA A 307 -17.20 10.39 23.04
N ARG A 308 -17.75 11.14 23.99
CA ARG A 308 -17.04 12.18 24.73
C ARG A 308 -15.93 11.61 25.62
N THR A 309 -16.21 10.49 26.29
CA THR A 309 -15.31 9.87 27.28
C THR A 309 -14.31 8.88 26.69
N ALA A 310 -14.61 8.26 25.54
CA ALA A 310 -13.75 7.27 24.89
C ALA A 310 -12.60 7.87 24.05
N GLY A 311 -12.38 9.18 24.14
CA GLY A 311 -11.30 9.89 23.46
C GLY A 311 -9.97 9.83 24.19
N GLU A 312 -8.87 9.64 23.46
CA GLU A 312 -7.49 9.75 23.98
C GLU A 312 -6.98 11.20 23.84
N ASP A 313 -6.04 11.61 24.70
CA ASP A 313 -5.39 12.94 24.68
C ASP A 313 -6.36 14.15 24.72
N GLY A 314 -7.48 14.02 25.45
CA GLY A 314 -8.44 15.10 25.65
C GLY A 314 -9.32 15.43 24.44
N LYS A 315 -9.33 14.58 23.39
CA LYS A 315 -10.16 14.77 22.20
C LYS A 315 -11.32 13.76 22.14
N SER A 316 -12.57 14.23 22.18
CA SER A 316 -13.75 13.37 22.03
C SER A 316 -13.80 12.67 20.67
N LEU A 317 -14.21 11.40 20.64
CA LEU A 317 -14.48 10.69 19.39
C LEU A 317 -15.77 11.21 18.75
N PRO A 318 -15.88 11.23 17.42
CA PRO A 318 -17.15 11.47 16.75
C PRO A 318 -18.18 10.38 17.11
N ALA A 319 -19.41 10.77 17.48
CA ALA A 319 -20.43 9.83 17.99
C ALA A 319 -20.73 8.64 17.05
N TYR A 320 -20.65 8.86 15.74
CA TYR A 320 -20.89 7.81 14.73
C TYR A 320 -19.85 6.66 14.78
N VAL A 321 -18.68 6.87 15.40
CA VAL A 321 -17.65 5.84 15.59
C VAL A 321 -18.15 4.76 16.56
N VAL A 322 -18.83 5.16 17.64
CA VAL A 322 -19.47 4.25 18.61
C VAL A 322 -20.62 3.49 17.90
N PHE A 323 -21.66 4.19 17.45
CA PHE A 323 -22.71 3.63 16.59
C PHE A 323 -23.31 4.70 15.66
N THR A 324 -23.66 4.33 14.43
CA THR A 324 -24.43 5.23 13.56
C THR A 324 -25.90 5.30 13.99
N ASP A 325 -26.60 6.40 13.70
CA ASP A 325 -28.05 6.54 14.00
C ASP A 325 -28.86 5.37 13.45
N ALA A 326 -28.60 4.98 12.20
CA ALA A 326 -29.23 3.83 11.56
C ALA A 326 -29.03 2.49 12.32
N THR A 327 -27.94 2.35 13.08
CA THR A 327 -27.71 1.16 13.91
C THR A 327 -28.46 1.27 15.24
N LEU A 328 -28.52 2.47 15.84
CA LEU A 328 -29.32 2.70 17.05
C LEU A 328 -30.82 2.51 16.80
N GLU A 329 -31.33 2.95 15.65
CA GLU A 329 -32.72 2.71 15.23
C GLU A 329 -33.03 1.20 15.18
N LEU A 330 -32.13 0.41 14.60
CA LEU A 330 -32.28 -1.05 14.52
C LEU A 330 -32.20 -1.72 15.90
N ILE A 331 -31.37 -1.21 16.82
CA ILE A 331 -31.29 -1.69 18.19
C ILE A 331 -32.59 -1.37 18.94
N ALA A 332 -33.11 -0.15 18.81
CA ALA A 332 -34.33 0.29 19.45
C ALA A 332 -35.60 -0.42 18.90
N GLU A 333 -35.58 -0.84 17.63
CA GLU A 333 -36.61 -1.70 17.04
C GLU A 333 -36.53 -3.14 17.53
N GLN A 334 -35.35 -3.76 17.47
CA GLN A 334 -35.20 -5.20 17.68
C GLN A 334 -35.07 -5.60 19.15
N LYS A 335 -34.75 -4.65 20.04
CA LYS A 335 -34.57 -4.85 21.49
C LYS A 335 -33.81 -6.17 21.81
N PRO A 336 -32.58 -6.35 21.29
CA PRO A 336 -31.85 -7.60 21.44
C PRO A 336 -31.59 -7.92 22.92
N ALA A 337 -31.97 -9.13 23.35
CA ALA A 337 -31.81 -9.58 24.74
C ALA A 337 -30.47 -10.31 25.02
N SER A 338 -29.54 -10.35 24.05
CA SER A 338 -28.24 -11.00 24.22
C SER A 338 -27.18 -10.44 23.27
N LEU A 339 -25.89 -10.63 23.60
CA LEU A 339 -24.78 -10.21 22.74
C LEU A 339 -24.83 -10.90 21.36
N ALA A 340 -25.27 -12.16 21.32
CA ALA A 340 -25.48 -12.90 20.08
C ALA A 340 -26.64 -12.34 19.22
N ALA A 341 -27.69 -11.78 19.85
CA ALA A 341 -28.74 -11.06 19.15
C ALA A 341 -28.26 -9.69 18.65
N LEU A 342 -27.51 -8.97 19.48
CA LEU A 342 -26.92 -7.67 19.14
C LEU A 342 -25.94 -7.79 17.94
N LYS A 343 -25.14 -8.85 17.88
CA LYS A 343 -24.22 -9.15 16.76
C LYS A 343 -24.92 -9.31 15.40
N ARG A 344 -26.19 -9.71 15.40
CA ARG A 344 -26.96 -9.89 14.16
C ARG A 344 -27.45 -8.56 13.57
N ILE A 345 -27.32 -7.46 14.31
CA ILE A 345 -27.72 -6.13 13.86
C ILE A 345 -26.64 -5.53 12.95
N ASN A 346 -27.07 -4.99 11.81
CA ASN A 346 -26.18 -4.40 10.83
C ASN A 346 -25.47 -3.16 11.39
N GLY A 347 -24.14 -3.17 11.35
CA GLY A 347 -23.29 -2.13 11.95
C GLY A 347 -22.73 -2.45 13.33
N VAL A 348 -23.04 -3.63 13.88
CA VAL A 348 -22.47 -4.16 15.13
C VAL A 348 -21.45 -5.26 14.82
N GLY A 349 -20.16 -4.91 14.83
CA GLY A 349 -19.06 -5.86 14.67
C GLY A 349 -18.46 -6.34 15.99
N ASP A 350 -17.55 -7.32 15.94
CA ASP A 350 -16.96 -7.95 17.14
C ASP A 350 -16.31 -6.94 18.11
N ASN A 351 -15.53 -6.00 17.58
CA ASN A 351 -14.90 -4.94 18.38
C ASN A 351 -15.93 -4.05 19.12
N LYS A 352 -17.09 -3.80 18.52
CA LYS A 352 -18.16 -3.00 19.14
C LYS A 352 -18.91 -3.78 20.20
N ILE A 353 -19.06 -5.08 20.03
CA ILE A 353 -19.65 -5.96 21.04
C ILE A 353 -18.76 -6.01 22.27
N GLU A 354 -17.46 -6.19 22.06
CA GLU A 354 -16.47 -6.24 23.14
C GLU A 354 -16.44 -4.93 23.93
N ARG A 355 -16.44 -3.79 23.24
CA ARG A 355 -16.32 -2.47 23.87
C ARG A 355 -17.63 -1.93 24.46
N TYR A 356 -18.77 -2.20 23.81
CA TYR A 356 -20.02 -1.50 24.09
C TYR A 356 -21.22 -2.42 24.32
N GLY A 357 -21.07 -3.73 24.12
CA GLY A 357 -22.19 -4.67 24.09
C GLY A 357 -22.94 -4.78 25.42
N SER A 358 -22.23 -4.81 26.54
CA SER A 358 -22.83 -4.89 27.89
C SER A 358 -23.70 -3.67 28.20
N ALA A 359 -23.15 -2.46 28.03
CA ALA A 359 -23.85 -1.21 28.30
C ALA A 359 -25.11 -1.03 27.42
N VAL A 360 -25.05 -1.45 26.15
CA VAL A 360 -26.22 -1.41 25.26
C VAL A 360 -27.32 -2.37 25.73
N LEU A 361 -26.97 -3.58 26.18
CA LEU A 361 -27.96 -4.54 26.71
C LEU A 361 -28.62 -4.05 28.00
N GLU A 362 -27.85 -3.40 28.87
CA GLU A 362 -28.35 -2.79 30.10
C GLU A 362 -29.41 -1.71 29.80
N LEU A 363 -29.13 -0.78 28.88
CA LEU A 363 -30.06 0.27 28.44
C LEU A 363 -31.36 -0.26 27.81
N ILE A 364 -31.31 -1.45 27.22
CA ILE A 364 -32.49 -2.13 26.66
C ILE A 364 -33.31 -2.78 27.79
N SER A 365 -32.64 -3.37 28.78
CA SER A 365 -33.29 -4.04 29.92
C SER A 365 -33.99 -3.06 30.86
N GLU A 366 -33.46 -1.85 31.03
CA GLU A 366 -34.07 -0.76 31.82
C GLU A 366 -35.38 -0.20 31.20
N ASN A 367 -35.72 -0.64 29.99
CA ASN A 367 -36.86 -0.16 29.21
C ASN A 367 -37.93 -1.23 28.94
N SER A 368 -37.78 -2.41 29.53
CA SER A 368 -38.66 -3.57 29.30
C SER A 368 -39.69 -3.73 30.40
#